data_AF-A0A953QTB8-F1
#
_entry.id   AF-A0A953QTB8-F1
#
_cell.length_a   1.000
_cell.length_b   1.000
_cell.length_c   1.000
_cell.angle_alpha   90.00
_cell.angle_beta   90.00
_cell.angle_gamma   90.00
#
_symmetry.space_group_name_H-M   'P 1'
#
loop_
_entity.id
_entity.type
_entity.pdbx_description
1 polymer ?
#
loop_
_entity_poly.entity_id
_entity_poly.type
_entity_poly.pdbx_seq_one_letter_code
_entity_poly.pdbx_strand_id
1 'polypeptide(L)'
;MNSIQKETQAIMPQSAASHKIEDSKGCRAELLANRIEEGAAGLAALAEGLSADERRTPMSAKDRRTVGVIVHHVASMYSIEIDLARAVASGKAAPEVTWELVAEINGKHAQEQAGVTKAAALELRWNSLEAAAAVAGIAWRVSAGRWADKPRGAK
;
A
#
# COMPACT_ATOMS: atom_id res chain seq x y z
N MET A 1 29.97 2.92 -63.96
CA MET A 1 30.79 2.56 -62.78
C MET A 1 31.16 3.87 -62.09
N ASN A 2 30.78 4.25 -60.87
CA ASN A 2 29.93 3.69 -59.82
C ASN A 2 29.22 4.87 -59.15
N SER A 3 27.96 4.66 -58.80
CA SER A 3 27.13 5.51 -57.95
C SER A 3 27.01 4.84 -56.56
N ILE A 4 26.43 5.55 -55.57
CA ILE A 4 25.83 5.03 -54.31
C ILE A 4 26.83 4.82 -53.14
N GLN A 5 26.66 5.26 -51.88
CA GLN A 5 25.70 6.11 -51.14
C GLN A 5 26.40 6.48 -49.80
N LYS A 6 26.15 7.67 -49.25
CA LYS A 6 26.44 7.99 -47.83
C LYS A 6 25.30 7.42 -46.99
N GLU A 7 25.63 6.57 -46.03
CA GLU A 7 24.70 5.95 -45.09
C GLU A 7 24.39 6.95 -43.96
N THR A 8 23.20 7.54 -43.98
CA THR A 8 22.67 8.35 -42.88
C THR A 8 22.12 7.40 -41.82
N GLN A 9 22.79 7.32 -40.67
CA GLN A 9 22.33 6.58 -39.51
C GLN A 9 21.04 7.23 -38.98
N ALA A 10 19.91 6.55 -39.17
CA ALA A 10 18.61 6.98 -38.67
C ALA A 10 18.57 6.80 -37.14
N ILE A 11 18.52 7.91 -36.41
CA ILE A 11 18.18 7.95 -34.98
C ILE A 11 16.70 7.55 -34.88
N MET A 12 16.43 6.37 -34.32
CA MET A 12 15.05 5.95 -34.03
C MET A 12 14.48 6.78 -32.88
N PRO A 13 13.22 7.26 -32.96
CA PRO A 13 12.59 7.98 -31.86
C PRO A 13 12.10 6.99 -30.81
N GLN A 14 12.97 6.55 -29.90
CA GLN A 14 12.53 6.06 -28.60
C GLN A 14 12.33 7.26 -27.68
N SER A 15 11.13 7.85 -27.60
CA SER A 15 10.95 8.91 -26.57
C SER A 15 9.52 9.22 -26.11
N ALA A 16 8.49 9.24 -26.97
CA ALA A 16 7.21 9.81 -26.51
C ALA A 16 6.30 8.84 -25.72
N ALA A 17 6.25 7.56 -26.10
CA ALA A 17 5.32 6.60 -25.49
C ALA A 17 5.78 6.09 -24.11
N SER A 18 7.10 5.97 -23.88
CA SER A 18 7.65 5.50 -22.60
C SER A 18 7.46 6.55 -21.50
N HIS A 19 7.74 7.83 -21.79
CA HIS A 19 7.49 8.94 -20.86
C HIS A 19 6.01 9.03 -20.48
N LYS A 20 5.09 8.90 -21.44
CA LYS A 20 3.64 8.99 -21.17
C LYS A 20 3.12 7.86 -20.25
N ILE A 21 3.73 6.68 -20.30
CA ILE A 21 3.38 5.55 -19.43
C ILE A 21 3.97 5.73 -18.03
N GLU A 22 5.19 6.25 -17.90
CA GLU A 22 5.82 6.55 -16.61
C GLU A 22 5.10 7.69 -15.87
N ASP A 23 4.73 8.77 -16.57
CA ASP A 23 3.94 9.88 -16.02
C ASP A 23 2.55 9.41 -15.54
N SER A 24 1.92 8.50 -16.29
CA SER A 24 0.61 7.94 -15.92
C SER A 24 0.68 7.02 -14.69
N LYS A 25 1.77 6.27 -14.50
CA LYS A 25 1.98 5.42 -13.31
C LYS A 25 2.29 6.23 -12.06
N GLY A 26 3.11 7.30 -12.18
CA GLY A 26 3.34 8.28 -11.10
C GLY A 26 2.04 8.89 -10.61
N CYS A 27 1.25 9.41 -11.55
CA CYS A 27 -0.08 9.97 -11.29
C CYS A 27 -1.01 8.98 -10.56
N ARG A 28 -1.03 7.70 -10.97
CA ARG A 28 -1.87 6.68 -10.31
C ARG A 28 -1.44 6.35 -8.88
N ALA A 29 -0.13 6.27 -8.61
CA ALA A 29 0.37 5.97 -7.28
C ALA A 29 0.13 7.13 -6.31
N GLU A 30 0.32 8.36 -6.77
CA GLU A 30 0.00 9.57 -6.00
C GLU A 30 -1.50 9.63 -5.66
N LEU A 31 -2.38 9.37 -6.64
CA LEU A 31 -3.82 9.29 -6.39
C LEU A 31 -4.19 8.21 -5.37
N LEU A 32 -3.52 7.05 -5.40
CA LEU A 32 -3.77 5.99 -4.43
C LEU A 32 -3.26 6.36 -3.04
N ALA A 33 -2.09 6.99 -2.94
CA ALA A 33 -1.54 7.50 -1.68
C ALA A 33 -2.49 8.51 -1.03
N ASN A 34 -2.98 9.49 -1.81
CA ASN A 34 -3.97 10.47 -1.33
C ASN A 34 -5.24 9.78 -0.81
N ARG A 35 -5.75 8.77 -1.52
CA ARG A 35 -6.93 8.02 -1.08
C ARG A 35 -6.71 7.21 0.20
N ILE A 36 -5.49 6.72 0.44
CA ILE A 36 -5.13 6.06 1.70
C ILE A 36 -5.19 7.06 2.85
N GLU A 37 -4.61 8.25 2.67
CA GLU A 37 -4.63 9.30 3.69
C GLU A 37 -6.04 9.80 3.97
N GLU A 38 -6.83 10.08 2.92
CA GLU A 38 -8.24 10.48 3.05
C GLU A 38 -9.08 9.42 3.79
N GLY A 39 -8.92 8.16 3.41
CA GLY A 39 -9.63 7.04 4.04
C GLY A 39 -9.25 6.87 5.51
N ALA A 40 -7.95 6.97 5.82
CA ALA A 40 -7.46 6.85 7.18
C ALA A 40 -7.85 8.04 8.06
N ALA A 41 -7.87 9.26 7.51
CA ALA A 41 -8.40 10.44 8.19
C ALA A 41 -9.90 10.27 8.51
N GLY A 42 -10.68 9.76 7.55
CA GLY A 42 -12.09 9.43 7.77
C GLY A 42 -12.30 8.37 8.85
N LEU A 43 -11.51 7.30 8.83
CA LEU A 43 -11.54 6.25 9.85
C LEU A 43 -11.17 6.78 11.24
N ALA A 44 -10.14 7.62 11.32
CA ALA A 44 -9.72 8.25 12.56
C ALA A 44 -10.80 9.20 13.11
N ALA A 45 -11.41 10.02 12.25
CA ALA A 45 -12.52 10.89 12.63
C ALA A 45 -13.73 10.11 13.15
N LEU A 46 -14.08 9.00 12.48
CA LEU A 46 -15.11 8.08 12.97
C LEU A 46 -14.74 7.54 14.35
N ALA A 47 -13.54 6.99 14.51
CA ALA A 47 -13.07 6.42 15.76
C ALA A 47 -13.01 7.44 16.90
N GLU A 48 -12.68 8.69 16.59
CA GLU A 48 -12.72 9.83 17.52
C GLU A 48 -14.14 10.21 17.91
N GLY A 49 -15.11 10.09 17.01
CA GLY A 49 -16.53 10.35 17.28
C GLY A 49 -17.22 9.27 18.11
N LEU A 50 -16.74 8.02 18.10
CA LEU A 50 -17.41 6.93 18.81
C LEU A 50 -17.31 7.05 20.34
N SER A 51 -18.45 6.84 20.99
CA SER A 51 -18.57 6.65 22.43
C SER A 51 -17.99 5.30 22.90
N ALA A 52 -17.95 5.08 24.22
CA ALA A 52 -17.48 3.81 24.75
C ALA A 52 -18.44 2.64 24.44
N ASP A 53 -19.75 2.89 24.38
CA ASP A 53 -20.74 1.86 24.12
C ASP A 53 -20.80 1.51 22.64
N GLU A 54 -20.79 2.51 21.76
CA GLU A 54 -20.75 2.27 20.30
C GLU A 54 -19.50 1.49 19.88
N ARG A 55 -18.35 1.73 20.50
CA ARG A 55 -17.13 0.94 20.24
C ARG A 55 -17.27 -0.52 20.66
N ARG A 56 -18.09 -0.82 21.66
CA ARG A 56 -18.35 -2.20 22.14
C ARG A 56 -19.46 -2.89 21.36
N THR A 57 -20.22 -2.17 20.54
CA THR A 57 -21.27 -2.73 19.71
C THR A 57 -20.69 -3.78 18.75
N PRO A 58 -21.23 -5.01 18.73
CA PRO A 58 -20.90 -6.00 17.72
C PRO A 58 -21.33 -5.54 16.33
N MET A 59 -20.56 -5.86 15.30
CA MET A 59 -20.86 -5.41 13.93
C MET A 59 -22.21 -5.95 13.43
N SER A 60 -22.55 -7.21 13.75
CA SER A 60 -23.86 -7.77 13.46
C SER A 60 -24.14 -9.01 14.34
N ALA A 61 -25.32 -9.60 14.18
CA ALA A 61 -25.63 -10.88 14.80
C ALA A 61 -24.68 -12.02 14.36
N LYS A 62 -24.11 -11.94 13.15
CA LYS A 62 -23.22 -12.97 12.58
C LYS A 62 -21.74 -12.64 12.79
N ASP A 63 -21.40 -11.35 12.79
CA ASP A 63 -20.04 -10.87 13.06
C ASP A 63 -20.00 -10.21 14.44
N ARG A 64 -19.50 -10.96 15.42
CA ARG A 64 -19.46 -10.51 16.81
C ARG A 64 -18.24 -9.65 17.15
N ARG A 65 -17.37 -9.34 16.18
CA ARG A 65 -16.29 -8.38 16.40
C ARG A 65 -16.91 -7.03 16.71
N THR A 66 -16.36 -6.34 17.71
CA THR A 66 -16.84 -5.02 18.08
C THR A 66 -16.35 -3.99 17.08
N VAL A 67 -17.04 -2.86 16.97
CA VAL A 67 -16.61 -1.74 16.11
C VAL A 67 -15.16 -1.34 16.44
N GLY A 68 -14.81 -1.25 17.73
CA GLY A 68 -13.44 -0.91 18.15
C GLY A 68 -12.39 -1.91 17.66
N VAL A 69 -12.68 -3.21 17.70
CA VAL A 69 -11.80 -4.25 17.16
C VAL A 69 -11.64 -4.12 15.65
N ILE A 70 -12.71 -3.83 14.92
CA ILE A 70 -12.66 -3.66 13.45
C ILE A 70 -11.85 -2.43 13.06
N VAL A 71 -12.05 -1.30 13.74
CA VAL A 71 -11.26 -0.07 13.53
C VAL A 71 -9.77 -0.35 13.73
N HIS A 72 -9.43 -0.98 14.85
CA HIS A 72 -8.04 -1.34 15.14
C HIS A 72 -7.48 -2.32 14.11
N HIS A 73 -8.27 -3.30 13.67
CA HIS A 73 -7.89 -4.26 12.65
C HIS A 73 -7.48 -3.56 11.35
N VAL A 74 -8.37 -2.72 10.80
CA VAL A 74 -8.07 -1.97 9.56
C VAL A 74 -6.79 -1.14 9.72
N ALA A 75 -6.63 -0.43 10.82
CA ALA A 75 -5.44 0.40 11.06
C ALA A 75 -4.14 -0.43 11.20
N SER A 76 -4.23 -1.66 11.71
CA SER A 76 -3.09 -2.57 11.82
C SER A 76 -2.70 -3.23 10.49
N MET A 77 -3.65 -3.38 9.56
CA MET A 77 -3.41 -4.09 8.29
C MET A 77 -2.53 -3.31 7.32
N TYR A 78 -2.50 -1.97 7.39
CA TYR A 78 -1.69 -1.13 6.51
C TYR A 78 -0.22 -1.58 6.44
N SER A 79 0.39 -1.94 7.57
CA SER A 79 1.78 -2.40 7.61
C SER A 79 1.98 -3.74 6.90
N ILE A 80 1.05 -4.67 7.06
CA ILE A 80 1.11 -5.99 6.41
C ILE A 80 0.92 -5.85 4.89
N GLU A 81 -0.08 -5.05 4.49
CA GLU A 81 -0.40 -4.84 3.09
C GLU A 81 0.69 -4.06 2.34
N ILE A 82 1.34 -3.09 3.00
CA ILE A 82 2.42 -2.34 2.37
C ILE A 82 3.69 -3.19 2.20
N ASP A 83 3.98 -4.10 3.12
CA ASP A 83 5.10 -5.03 2.97
C ASP A 83 4.87 -6.01 1.82
N LEU A 84 3.63 -6.47 1.63
CA LEU A 84 3.23 -7.24 0.46
C LEU A 84 3.45 -6.42 -0.83
N ALA A 85 2.94 -5.18 -0.87
CA ALA A 85 3.10 -4.31 -2.03
C ALA A 85 4.57 -4.04 -2.36
N ARG A 86 5.43 -3.81 -1.34
CA ARG A 86 6.88 -3.65 -1.50
C ARG A 86 7.54 -4.92 -2.03
N ALA A 87 7.16 -6.10 -1.54
CA ALA A 87 7.70 -7.36 -2.00
C ALA A 87 7.40 -7.59 -3.49
N VAL A 88 6.15 -7.39 -3.90
CA VAL A 88 5.72 -7.50 -5.31
C VAL A 88 6.42 -6.46 -6.17
N ALA A 89 6.48 -5.20 -5.71
CA ALA A 89 7.20 -4.13 -6.41
C ALA A 89 8.71 -4.39 -6.53
N SER A 90 9.28 -5.28 -5.70
CA SER A 90 10.68 -5.70 -5.78
C SER A 90 10.87 -6.95 -6.65
N GLY A 91 9.84 -7.40 -7.36
CA GLY A 91 9.87 -8.59 -8.20
C GLY A 91 9.86 -9.91 -7.43
N LYS A 92 9.56 -9.90 -6.12
CA LYS A 92 9.38 -11.14 -5.34
C LYS A 92 7.99 -11.71 -5.61
N ALA A 93 7.86 -13.03 -5.53
CA ALA A 93 6.56 -13.67 -5.55
C ALA A 93 5.73 -13.16 -4.36
N ALA A 94 4.45 -12.85 -4.61
CA ALA A 94 3.51 -12.60 -3.54
C ALA A 94 3.31 -13.90 -2.73
N PRO A 95 3.28 -13.84 -1.39
CA PRO A 95 2.78 -14.95 -0.59
C PRO A 95 1.36 -15.33 -1.04
N GLU A 96 1.05 -16.62 -0.95
CA GLU A 96 -0.31 -17.10 -1.19
C GLU A 96 -1.25 -16.56 -0.10
N VAL A 97 -2.32 -15.89 -0.52
CA VAL A 97 -3.36 -15.38 0.39
C VAL A 97 -4.62 -16.20 0.17
N THR A 98 -4.88 -17.15 1.05
CA THR A 98 -6.10 -17.97 1.02
C THR A 98 -7.19 -17.37 1.92
N TRP A 99 -8.45 -17.77 1.71
CA TRP A 99 -9.55 -17.34 2.57
C TRP A 99 -9.40 -17.87 4.00
N GLU A 100 -8.80 -19.05 4.15
CA GLU A 100 -8.47 -19.64 5.45
C GLU A 100 -7.45 -18.79 6.20
N LEU A 101 -6.40 -18.32 5.54
CA LEU A 101 -5.41 -17.43 6.13
C LEU A 101 -6.05 -16.09 6.55
N VAL A 102 -6.91 -15.52 5.72
CA VAL A 102 -7.65 -14.29 6.05
C VAL A 102 -8.54 -14.51 7.27
N ALA A 103 -9.26 -15.63 7.33
CA ALA A 103 -10.10 -15.98 8.47
C ALA A 103 -9.29 -16.16 9.76
N GLU A 104 -8.11 -16.80 9.66
CA GLU A 104 -7.19 -16.98 10.78
C GLU A 104 -6.68 -15.64 11.32
N ILE A 105 -6.16 -14.77 10.45
CA ILE A 105 -5.67 -13.43 10.83
C ILE A 105 -6.79 -12.64 11.50
N ASN A 106 -7.99 -12.66 10.92
CA ASN A 106 -9.15 -11.94 11.45
C ASN A 106 -9.58 -12.48 12.83
N GLY A 107 -9.60 -13.81 12.99
CA GLY A 107 -9.98 -14.47 14.24
C GLY A 107 -8.96 -14.21 15.35
N LYS A 108 -7.67 -14.38 15.04
CA LYS A 108 -6.57 -14.11 15.96
C LYS A 108 -6.57 -12.65 16.42
N HIS A 109 -6.66 -11.72 15.47
CA HIS A 109 -6.71 -10.29 15.78
C HIS A 109 -7.90 -9.95 16.69
N ALA A 110 -9.08 -10.50 16.40
CA ALA A 110 -10.26 -10.27 17.22
C ALA A 110 -10.10 -10.78 18.66
N GLN A 111 -9.44 -11.92 18.83
CA GLN A 111 -9.16 -12.49 20.15
C GLN A 111 -8.14 -11.63 20.92
N GLU A 112 -7.02 -11.30 20.29
CA GLU A 112 -5.92 -10.55 20.92
C GLU A 112 -6.31 -9.11 21.25
N GLN A 113 -7.21 -8.52 20.45
CA GLN A 113 -7.58 -7.10 20.55
C GLN A 113 -8.98 -6.89 21.14
N ALA A 114 -9.59 -7.91 21.75
CA ALA A 114 -10.92 -7.82 22.35
C ALA A 114 -11.06 -6.66 23.38
N GLY A 115 -9.95 -6.28 24.02
CA GLY A 115 -9.88 -5.17 24.98
C GLY A 115 -9.27 -3.87 24.45
N VAL A 116 -9.17 -3.70 23.14
CA VAL A 116 -8.46 -2.56 22.53
C VAL A 116 -9.00 -1.21 23.02
N THR A 117 -8.07 -0.30 23.36
CA THR A 117 -8.42 1.05 23.78
C THR A 117 -8.60 1.97 22.58
N LYS A 118 -9.39 3.04 22.75
CA LYS A 118 -9.54 4.07 21.72
C LYS A 118 -8.19 4.69 21.35
N ALA A 119 -7.35 4.97 22.35
CA ALA A 119 -6.01 5.51 22.14
C ALA A 119 -5.16 4.56 21.28
N ALA A 120 -5.11 3.26 21.62
CA ALA A 120 -4.36 2.28 20.85
C ALA A 120 -4.83 2.20 19.38
N ALA A 121 -6.14 2.20 19.13
CA ALA A 121 -6.69 2.19 17.78
C ALA A 121 -6.33 3.47 16.99
N LEU A 122 -6.29 4.62 17.66
CA LEU A 122 -5.95 5.90 17.05
C LEU A 122 -4.46 6.11 16.81
N GLU A 123 -3.58 5.52 17.63
CA GLU A 123 -2.12 5.57 17.38
C GLU A 123 -1.74 4.85 16.08
N LEU A 124 -2.50 3.82 15.68
CA LEU A 124 -2.26 3.12 14.42
C LEU A 124 -2.52 3.98 13.17
N ARG A 125 -3.04 5.21 13.30
CA ARG A 125 -3.13 6.16 12.18
C ARG A 125 -1.77 6.44 11.54
N TRP A 126 -0.66 6.26 12.26
CA TRP A 126 0.67 6.44 11.67
C TRP A 126 1.00 5.36 10.63
N ASN A 127 0.40 4.18 10.73
CA ASN A 127 0.57 3.12 9.75
C ASN A 127 0.05 3.53 8.36
N SER A 128 -1.03 4.32 8.30
CA SER A 128 -1.56 4.79 7.02
C SER A 128 -0.66 5.83 6.37
N LEU A 129 0.01 6.68 7.16
CA LEU A 129 1.00 7.63 6.64
C LEU A 129 2.20 6.90 6.02
N GLU A 130 2.71 5.87 6.71
CA GLU A 130 3.77 5.03 6.14
C GLU A 130 3.30 4.32 4.86
N ALA A 131 2.08 3.78 4.86
CA ALA A 131 1.51 3.11 3.70
C ALA A 131 1.36 4.05 2.50
N ALA A 132 0.83 5.26 2.70
CA ALA A 132 0.68 6.27 1.66
C ALA A 132 2.05 6.68 1.08
N ALA A 133 3.01 6.99 1.94
CA ALA A 133 4.37 7.34 1.52
C ALA A 133 5.05 6.21 0.72
N ALA A 134 4.85 4.96 1.14
CA ALA A 134 5.40 3.80 0.46
C ALA A 134 4.75 3.55 -0.90
N VAL A 135 3.42 3.72 -1.02
CA VAL A 135 2.71 3.64 -2.31
C VAL A 135 3.22 4.71 -3.27
N ALA A 136 3.33 5.96 -2.83
CA ALA A 136 3.91 7.04 -3.63
C ALA A 136 5.37 6.71 -4.05
N GLY A 137 6.17 6.17 -3.12
CA GLY A 137 7.55 5.78 -3.36
C GLY A 137 7.75 4.57 -4.29
N ILE A 138 6.73 3.72 -4.50
CA ILE A 138 6.80 2.62 -5.49
C ILE A 138 6.89 3.19 -6.90
N ALA A 139 6.09 4.20 -7.24
CA ALA A 139 6.14 4.81 -8.57
C ALA A 139 7.48 5.49 -8.85
N TRP A 140 8.05 6.20 -7.86
CA TRP A 140 9.37 6.82 -8.02
C TRP A 140 10.46 5.79 -8.39
N ARG A 141 10.47 4.62 -7.74
CA ARG A 141 11.47 3.57 -8.02
C ARG A 141 11.28 2.92 -9.39
N VAL A 142 10.03 2.74 -9.80
CA VAL A 142 9.68 2.18 -11.12
C VAL A 142 10.11 3.14 -12.23
N SER A 143 9.76 4.43 -12.13
CA SER A 143 10.08 5.44 -13.16
C SER A 143 11.56 5.81 -13.20
N ALA A 144 12.31 5.63 -12.11
CA ALA A 144 13.74 5.86 -12.10
C ALA A 144 14.60 4.66 -12.57
N GLY A 145 13.97 3.56 -13.00
CA GLY A 145 14.68 2.35 -13.46
C GLY A 145 15.56 1.67 -12.40
N ARG A 146 15.45 2.03 -11.12
CA ARG A 146 16.26 1.48 -10.03
C ARG A 146 15.56 0.29 -9.39
N TRP A 147 15.66 -0.86 -10.03
CA TRP A 147 15.05 -2.10 -9.56
C TRP A 147 15.92 -2.92 -8.59
N ALA A 148 17.23 -2.65 -8.54
CA ALA A 148 18.12 -3.23 -7.54
C ALA A 148 19.47 -2.51 -7.53
N ASP A 149 19.66 -1.50 -6.67
CA ASP A 149 21.01 -1.16 -6.25
C ASP A 149 21.47 -2.22 -5.26
N LYS A 150 22.22 -3.20 -5.76
CA LYS A 150 23.06 -4.08 -4.93
C LYS A 150 23.98 -3.18 -4.10
N PRO A 151 24.12 -3.36 -2.78
CA PRO A 151 24.98 -2.51 -1.98
C PRO A 151 26.40 -2.57 -2.56
N ARG A 152 26.90 -1.42 -3.02
CA ARG A 152 28.30 -1.24 -3.40
C ARG A 152 29.13 -1.24 -2.12
N GLY A 153 29.79 -2.36 -1.86
CA GLY A 153 30.93 -2.44 -0.94
C GLY A 153 30.60 -3.05 0.43
N ALA A 154 30.80 -4.35 0.52
CA ALA A 154 31.56 -4.91 1.63
C ALA A 154 32.75 -5.63 0.98
N LYS A 155 33.96 -5.14 1.27
CA LYS A 155 35.22 -5.81 0.95
C LYS A 155 35.40 -6.99 1.90
#